data_AF-A0A7C6TU26-F1
#
_entry.id   AF-A0A7C6TU26-F1
#
_cell.length_a   1.000
_cell.length_b   1.000
_cell.length_c   1.000
_cell.angle_alpha   90.00
_cell.angle_beta   90.00
_cell.angle_gamma   90.00
#
_symmetry.space_group_name_H-M   'P 1'
#
loop_
_entity.id
_entity.type
_entity.pdbx_description
1 polymer ?
#
loop_
_entity_poly.entity_id
_entity_poly.type
_entity_poly.pdbx_seq_one_letter_code
_entity_poly.pdbx_strand_id
1 'polypeptide(L)'
;MPRHVNSSREGLRVQLVLNPGAFRFEGKTWLIMRVAEHPEQREGYARTVVADPDEPGGVAILEFDLNDPDVEYEDPRHITYKGESYLSSISHL
;
A
#
# COMPACT_ATOMS: atom_id res chain seq x y z
N MET A 1 1.13 7.51 -15.26
CA MET A 1 0.33 8.11 -14.16
C MET A 1 -0.42 6.98 -13.47
N PRO A 2 -0.63 7.02 -12.15
CA PRO A 2 -1.32 5.95 -11.40
C PRO A 2 -2.61 5.45 -12.05
N ARG A 3 -3.39 6.36 -12.66
CA ARG A 3 -4.61 6.05 -13.43
C ARG A 3 -4.47 5.10 -14.62
N HIS A 4 -3.25 4.72 -15.04
CA HIS A 4 -3.01 3.77 -16.13
C HIS A 4 -2.72 2.35 -15.63
N VAL A 5 -2.70 2.13 -14.32
CA VAL A 5 -2.46 0.83 -13.68
C VAL A 5 -3.69 0.51 -12.83
N ASN A 6 -4.26 -0.68 -13.06
CA ASN A 6 -5.36 -1.17 -12.22
C ASN A 6 -4.80 -1.62 -10.87
N SER A 7 -5.60 -1.54 -9.82
CA SER A 7 -5.20 -2.10 -8.54
C SER A 7 -4.99 -3.61 -8.68
N SER A 8 -4.02 -4.14 -7.92
CA SER A 8 -3.71 -5.56 -7.90
C SER A 8 -4.87 -6.37 -7.32
N ARG A 9 -5.68 -5.76 -6.44
CA ARG A 9 -6.76 -6.39 -5.66
C ARG A 9 -7.92 -5.42 -5.42
N GLU A 10 -9.09 -5.99 -5.14
CA GLU A 10 -10.25 -5.25 -4.66
C GLU A 10 -9.96 -4.64 -3.27
N GLY A 11 -10.53 -3.47 -2.98
CA GLY A 11 -10.31 -2.74 -1.73
C GLY A 11 -8.99 -1.97 -1.66
N LEU A 12 -8.06 -2.18 -2.60
CA LEU A 12 -6.83 -1.40 -2.74
C LEU A 12 -6.93 -0.39 -3.89
N ARG A 13 -6.16 0.70 -3.78
CA ARG A 13 -6.00 1.71 -4.82
C ARG A 13 -4.53 1.97 -5.08
N VAL A 14 -4.18 2.12 -6.36
CA VAL A 14 -2.83 2.53 -6.77
C VAL A 14 -2.61 3.99 -6.37
N GLN A 15 -1.71 4.18 -5.40
CA GLN A 15 -1.31 5.51 -4.96
C GLN A 15 -0.22 6.07 -5.87
N LEU A 16 0.79 5.24 -6.15
CA LEU A 16 2.00 5.67 -6.85
C LEU A 16 2.53 4.57 -7.78
N VAL A 17 3.14 5.00 -8.89
CA VAL A 17 3.84 4.14 -9.84
C VAL A 17 5.15 4.83 -10.17
N LEU A 18 6.26 4.38 -9.60
CA LEU A 18 7.55 5.08 -9.65
C LEU A 18 8.75 4.11 -9.60
N ASN A 19 9.95 4.66 -9.51
CA ASN A 19 11.23 3.93 -9.36
C ASN A 19 11.43 2.79 -10.37
N PRO A 20 11.36 3.07 -11.69
CA PRO A 20 11.48 2.04 -12.70
C PRO A 20 12.88 1.42 -12.74
N GLY A 21 12.94 0.08 -12.78
CA GLY A 21 14.08 -0.63 -13.37
C GLY A 21 13.94 -0.63 -14.90
N ALA A 22 14.94 -0.16 -15.63
CA ALA A 22 14.91 -0.10 -17.09
C ALA A 22 15.85 -1.14 -17.73
N PHE A 23 15.39 -1.84 -18.76
CA PHE A 23 16.21 -2.80 -19.50
C PHE A 23 15.81 -2.88 -20.98
N ARG A 24 16.66 -3.47 -21.82
CA ARG A 24 16.37 -3.74 -23.23
C ARG A 24 16.12 -5.22 -23.44
N PHE A 25 15.02 -5.54 -24.08
CA PHE A 25 14.65 -6.91 -24.44
C PHE A 25 13.85 -6.88 -25.75
N GLU A 26 14.20 -7.76 -26.69
CA GLU A 26 13.58 -7.86 -28.02
C GLU A 26 13.49 -6.52 -28.77
N GLY A 27 14.57 -5.74 -28.74
CA GLY A 27 14.64 -4.45 -29.44
C GLY A 27 13.81 -3.31 -28.82
N LYS A 28 13.15 -3.55 -27.68
CA LYS A 28 12.36 -2.54 -26.96
C LYS A 28 13.00 -2.15 -25.63
N THR A 29 12.65 -0.96 -25.14
CA THR A 29 12.95 -0.54 -23.76
C THR A 29 11.77 -0.92 -22.88
N TRP A 30 12.04 -1.68 -21.83
CA TRP A 30 11.06 -2.13 -20.85
C TRP A 30 11.32 -1.44 -19.51
N LEU A 31 10.24 -1.21 -18.76
CA LEU A 31 10.27 -0.65 -17.42
C LEU A 31 9.57 -1.63 -16.46
N ILE A 32 10.25 -2.05 -15.40
CA ILE A 32 9.66 -2.71 -14.24
C ILE A 32 9.33 -1.60 -13.23
N MET A 33 8.05 -1.33 -13.04
CA MET A 33 7.59 -0.22 -12.21
C MET A 33 7.33 -0.70 -10.79
N ARG A 34 7.78 0.05 -9.78
CA ARG A 34 7.28 -0.14 -8.42
C ARG A 34 5.89 0.48 -8.29
N VAL A 35 4.90 -0.36 -8.03
CA VAL A 35 3.50 0.03 -7.77
C VAL A 35 3.27 0.03 -6.27
N ALA A 36 2.88 1.17 -5.70
CA ALA A 36 2.49 1.28 -4.30
C ALA A 36 0.97 1.43 -4.19
N GLU A 37 0.36 0.62 -3.33
CA GLU A 37 -1.09 0.56 -3.14
C GLU A 37 -1.47 0.68 -1.67
N HIS A 38 -2.62 1.29 -1.43
CA HIS A 38 -3.18 1.49 -0.09
C HIS A 38 -4.68 1.20 -0.10
N PRO A 39 -5.29 0.86 1.05
CA PRO A 39 -6.72 0.75 1.15
C PRO A 39 -7.37 2.14 1.15
N GLU A 40 -8.62 2.21 0.70
CA GLU A 40 -9.44 3.42 0.87
C GLU A 40 -9.50 3.81 2.35
N GLN A 41 -9.26 5.09 2.66
CA GLN A 41 -9.36 5.57 4.04
C GLN A 41 -10.83 5.82 4.42
N ARG A 42 -11.16 5.64 5.70
CA ARG A 42 -12.51 5.88 6.24
C ARG A 42 -12.44 6.96 7.30
N GLU A 43 -13.43 7.84 7.33
CA GLU A 43 -13.49 8.92 8.33
C GLU A 43 -13.45 8.34 9.76
N GLY A 44 -12.59 8.92 10.62
CA GLY A 44 -12.38 8.45 12.00
C GLY A 44 -11.44 7.25 12.14
N TYR A 45 -10.97 6.65 11.03
CA TYR A 45 -10.12 5.47 11.07
C TYR A 45 -8.88 5.61 10.18
N ALA A 46 -7.75 5.12 10.68
CA ALA A 46 -6.56 4.87 9.88
C ALA A 46 -6.60 3.44 9.34
N ARG A 47 -6.53 3.27 8.02
CA ARG A 47 -6.55 1.95 7.37
C ARG A 47 -5.22 1.67 6.70
N THR A 48 -4.71 0.46 6.88
CA THR A 48 -3.47 0.00 6.26
C THR A 48 -3.60 -1.40 5.67
N VAL A 49 -2.62 -1.82 4.88
CA VAL A 49 -2.51 -3.15 4.27
C VAL A 49 -1.18 -3.79 4.68
N VAL A 50 -1.24 -5.04 5.11
CA VAL A 50 -0.07 -5.86 5.48
C VAL A 50 -0.03 -7.13 4.65
N ALA A 51 1.15 -7.71 4.46
CA ALA A 51 1.26 -9.04 3.87
C ALA A 51 0.84 -10.07 4.91
N ASP A 52 -0.10 -10.94 4.53
CA ASP A 52 -0.60 -12.02 5.37
C ASP A 52 -0.87 -13.25 4.47
N PRO A 53 -0.02 -14.29 4.52
CA PRO A 53 -0.15 -15.44 3.64
C PRO A 53 -1.39 -16.30 3.92
N ASP A 54 -2.00 -16.16 5.09
CA ASP A 54 -3.19 -16.92 5.48
C ASP A 54 -4.49 -16.28 4.95
N GLU A 55 -4.43 -15.00 4.55
CA GLU A 55 -5.55 -14.27 3.95
C GLU A 55 -5.67 -14.49 2.43
N PRO A 56 -6.90 -14.48 1.86
CA PRO A 56 -7.10 -14.57 0.43
C PRO A 56 -6.32 -13.49 -0.34
N GLY A 57 -5.40 -13.93 -1.19
CA GLY A 57 -4.55 -13.02 -1.97
C GLY A 57 -3.30 -12.53 -1.24
N GLY A 58 -2.99 -13.07 -0.05
CA GLY A 58 -1.71 -12.86 0.62
C GLY A 58 -1.56 -11.52 1.33
N VAL A 59 -2.66 -10.81 1.58
CA VAL A 59 -2.68 -9.50 2.25
C VAL A 59 -3.91 -9.34 3.14
N ALA A 60 -3.75 -8.63 4.25
CA ALA A 60 -4.83 -8.24 5.16
C ALA A 60 -4.96 -6.71 5.21
N ILE A 61 -6.19 -6.19 5.29
CA ILE A 61 -6.45 -4.78 5.58
C ILE A 61 -6.70 -4.64 7.08
N LEU A 62 -5.88 -3.83 7.74
CA LEU A 62 -6.04 -3.47 9.14
C LEU A 62 -6.70 -2.09 9.26
N GLU A 63 -7.44 -1.88 10.33
CA GLU A 63 -8.16 -0.64 10.62
C GLU A 63 -7.99 -0.27 12.09
N PHE A 64 -7.63 0.98 12.32
CA PHE A 64 -7.35 1.54 13.64
C PHE A 64 -8.24 2.75 13.89
N ASP A 65 -8.88 2.82 15.06
CA ASP A 65 -9.69 3.97 15.47
C ASP A 65 -8.75 5.13 15.84
N LEU A 66 -8.93 6.30 15.22
CA LEU A 66 -8.08 7.47 15.50
C LEU A 66 -8.31 8.09 16.89
N ASN A 67 -9.36 7.68 17.60
CA ASN A 67 -9.58 8.07 19.00
C ASN A 67 -8.98 7.08 20.00
N ASP A 68 -8.42 5.95 19.54
CA ASP A 68 -7.74 5.00 20.42
C ASP A 68 -6.43 5.65 20.93
N PRO A 69 -6.22 5.73 22.26
CA PRO A 69 -5.03 6.36 22.82
C PRO A 69 -3.73 5.62 22.50
N ASP A 70 -3.79 4.36 22.07
CA ASP A 70 -2.63 3.57 21.65
C ASP A 70 -2.28 3.78 20.16
N VAL A 71 -3.05 4.59 19.43
CA VAL A 71 -2.81 4.91 18.02
C VAL A 71 -2.06 6.24 17.89
N GLU A 72 -0.88 6.17 17.28
CA GLU A 72 -0.09 7.33 16.89
C GLU A 72 -0.12 7.46 15.36
N TYR A 73 -0.65 8.58 14.87
CA TYR A 73 -0.82 8.86 13.44
C TYR A 73 -0.46 10.31 13.09
N GLU A 74 0.83 10.62 13.12
CA GLU A 74 1.35 11.96 12.78
C GLU A 74 1.82 12.07 11.31
N ASP A 75 2.36 10.99 10.73
CA ASP A 75 2.77 10.91 9.33
C ASP A 75 1.81 10.00 8.55
N PRO A 76 1.21 10.45 7.45
CA PRO A 76 0.26 9.64 6.68
C PRO A 76 0.89 8.37 6.06
N ARG A 77 2.21 8.23 6.08
CA ARG A 77 2.94 7.05 5.58
C ARG A 77 3.08 5.93 6.60
N HIS A 78 2.89 6.21 7.89
CA HIS A 78 3.01 5.21 8.94
C HIS A 78 1.91 5.35 10.00
N ILE A 79 1.50 4.23 10.58
CA ILE A 79 0.62 4.18 11.74
C ILE A 79 1.37 3.37 12.79
N THR A 80 1.50 3.89 14.00
CA THR A 80 2.01 3.09 15.13
C THR A 80 0.84 2.75 16.03
N TYR A 81 0.69 1.47 16.37
CA TYR A 81 -0.31 0.98 17.29
C TYR A 81 0.33 0.05 18.31
N LYS A 82 0.21 0.37 19.60
CA LYS A 82 0.80 -0.40 20.70
C LYS A 82 2.30 -0.68 20.55
N GLY A 83 3.03 0.30 20.00
CA GLY A 83 4.48 0.21 19.76
C GLY A 83 4.89 -0.49 18.46
N GLU A 84 3.94 -1.08 17.73
CA GLU A 84 4.20 -1.69 16.41
C GLU A 84 3.91 -0.69 15.29
N SER A 85 4.81 -0.59 14.31
CA SER A 85 4.70 0.37 13.22
C SER A 85 4.30 -0.31 11.91
N TYR A 86 3.29 0.25 11.26
CA TYR A 86 2.72 -0.22 10.00
C TYR A 86 2.90 0.85 8.92
N LEU A 87 3.41 0.46 7.75
CA LEU A 87 3.39 1.33 6.57
C LEU A 87 1.97 1.44 6.04
N SER A 88 1.53 2.63 5.60
CA SER A 88 0.17 2.82 5.06
C SER A 88 -0.06 2.24 3.67
N SER A 89 0.98 1.68 3.04
CA SER A 89 0.92 1.09 1.70
C SER A 89 1.83 -0.13 1.57
N ILE A 90 1.47 -1.05 0.67
CA ILE A 90 2.33 -2.16 0.22
C ILE A 90 2.84 -1.85 -1.19
N SER A 91 4.06 -2.27 -1.51
CA SER A 91 4.64 -2.09 -2.84
C SER A 91 5.00 -3.42 -3.49
N HIS A 92 4.77 -3.51 -4.80
CA HIS A 92 5.15 -4.65 -5.65
C HIS A 92 5.72 -4.16 -6.99
N LEU A 93 6.21 -5.10 -7.81
CA LEU A 93 6.83 -4.86 -9.13
C LEU A 93 5.99 -5.47 -10.26
#